data_AF-A0AAW6RFQ7-F1
#
_entry.id   AF-A0AAW6RFQ7-F1
#
_cell.length_a   1.000
_cell.length_b   1.000
_cell.length_c   1.000
_cell.angle_alpha   90.00
_cell.angle_beta   90.00
_cell.angle_gamma   90.00
#
_symmetry.space_group_name_H-M   'P 1'
#
loop_
_entity.id
_entity.type
_entity.pdbx_description
1 polymer ?
#
loop_
_entity_poly.entity_id
_entity_poly.type
_entity_poly.pdbx_seq_one_letter_code
_entity_poly.pdbx_strand_id
1 'polypeptide(L)'
;MSTLATMWAPAADTDRCWPTSPATTRRVLVVAREHMSGIAAAADVLRAAHEGTAPLGVQVCGLITVAAEPARASKDVLRYARTVAELAPHSYRVPWVKSLIPLLHRQLPTWRPTDGVKATRANPDGVLASVPSAIAAVGQQICDDLAADRAAAHSDPSQTVA
;
A
#
# COMPACT_ATOMS: atom_id res chain seq x y z
N MET A 1 -13.47 0.78 -4.93
CA MET A 1 -12.71 1.68 -4.03
C MET A 1 -12.57 1.09 -2.63
N SER A 2 -11.32 0.90 -2.21
CA SER A 2 -10.94 0.35 -0.91
C SER A 2 -10.64 1.44 0.13
N THR A 3 -10.63 1.05 1.42
CA THR A 3 -10.37 1.97 2.55
C THR A 3 -9.03 2.70 2.42
N LEU A 4 -7.94 2.01 2.06
CA LEU A 4 -6.62 2.63 1.91
C LEU A 4 -6.58 3.61 0.72
N ALA A 5 -7.18 3.23 -0.42
CA ALA A 5 -7.27 4.12 -1.58
C ALA A 5 -8.03 5.42 -1.27
N THR A 6 -9.06 5.35 -0.43
CA THR A 6 -9.81 6.55 0.00
C THR A 6 -9.04 7.40 1.02
N MET A 7 -8.29 6.76 1.92
CA MET A 7 -7.53 7.46 2.96
C MET A 7 -6.22 8.06 2.44
N TRP A 8 -5.66 7.57 1.34
CA TRP A 8 -4.47 8.15 0.73
C TRP A 8 -4.83 8.84 -0.58
N ALA A 9 -4.84 10.18 -0.58
CA ALA A 9 -5.11 10.98 -1.78
C ALA A 9 -4.32 10.58 -3.04
N PRO A 10 -3.02 10.20 -2.98
CA PRO A 10 -2.28 9.83 -4.19
C PRO A 10 -2.59 8.40 -4.68
N ALA A 11 -3.36 7.61 -3.93
CA ALA A 11 -3.66 6.23 -4.26
C ALA A 11 -5.00 6.10 -5.00
N ALA A 12 -5.09 5.07 -5.83
CA ALA A 12 -6.33 4.63 -6.45
C ALA A 12 -6.43 3.11 -6.33
N ASP A 13 -7.67 2.61 -6.23
CA ASP A 13 -7.94 1.18 -6.27
C ASP A 13 -8.01 0.72 -7.73
N THR A 14 -7.36 -0.39 -8.04
CA THR A 14 -7.39 -0.99 -9.38
C THR A 14 -8.42 -2.13 -9.49
N ASP A 15 -9.27 -2.30 -8.48
CA ASP A 15 -10.34 -3.30 -8.40
C ASP A 15 -9.84 -4.73 -8.68
N ARG A 16 -8.63 -5.05 -8.18
CA ARG A 16 -7.92 -6.33 -8.36
C ARG A 16 -7.47 -6.64 -9.80
N CYS A 17 -7.42 -5.63 -10.65
CA CYS A 17 -6.84 -5.72 -11.99
C CYS A 17 -5.52 -4.94 -12.07
N TRP A 18 -4.70 -5.22 -13.08
CA TRP A 18 -3.56 -4.37 -13.39
C TRP A 18 -4.03 -3.03 -13.97
N PRO A 19 -3.36 -1.90 -13.66
CA PRO A 19 -3.68 -0.64 -14.31
C PRO A 19 -3.28 -0.70 -15.79
N THR A 20 -4.25 -0.56 -16.68
CA THR A 20 -4.05 -0.70 -18.13
C THR A 20 -3.86 0.64 -18.85
N SER A 21 -4.38 1.74 -18.30
CA SER A 21 -4.29 3.05 -18.95
C SER A 21 -2.85 3.58 -19.00
N PRO A 22 -2.33 3.95 -20.18
CA PRO A 22 -1.02 4.60 -20.30
C PRO A 22 -1.04 6.05 -19.81
N ALA A 23 -2.21 6.67 -19.71
CA ALA A 23 -2.37 8.04 -19.24
C ALA A 23 -2.29 8.17 -17.71
N THR A 24 -2.28 7.05 -16.99
CA THR A 24 -2.22 7.01 -15.52
C THR A 24 -0.91 6.44 -15.03
N THR A 25 -0.49 6.80 -13.82
CA THR A 25 0.67 6.18 -13.17
C THR A 25 0.45 4.67 -13.04
N ARG A 26 1.41 3.87 -13.52
CA ARG A 26 1.40 2.40 -13.48
C ARG A 26 2.28 1.82 -12.38
N ARG A 27 2.53 2.59 -11.31
CA ARG A 27 3.19 2.14 -10.09
C ARG A 27 2.16 1.47 -9.18
N VAL A 28 2.40 0.21 -8.83
CA VAL A 28 1.43 -0.64 -8.14
C VAL A 28 1.97 -1.10 -6.80
N LEU A 29 1.13 -1.01 -5.78
CA LEU A 29 1.34 -1.64 -4.49
C LEU A 29 0.34 -2.78 -4.36
N VAL A 30 0.83 -3.98 -4.06
CA VAL A 30 -0.03 -5.15 -3.81
C VAL A 30 -0.48 -5.10 -2.36
N VAL A 31 -1.78 -5.18 -2.09
CA VAL A 31 -2.32 -5.16 -0.73
C VAL A 31 -2.91 -6.51 -0.38
N ALA A 32 -2.51 -7.06 0.77
CA ALA A 32 -3.11 -8.27 1.33
C ALA A 32 -3.37 -8.12 2.82
N ARG A 33 -4.49 -8.68 3.30
CA ARG A 33 -4.67 -8.87 4.75
C ARG A 33 -3.82 -10.05 5.23
N GLU A 34 -3.43 -10.00 6.51
CA GLU A 34 -2.69 -11.06 7.21
C GLU A 34 -3.57 -12.31 7.48
N HIS A 35 -4.05 -12.94 6.41
CA HIS A 35 -4.66 -14.28 6.40
C HIS A 35 -4.03 -15.11 5.27
N MET A 36 -3.98 -16.44 5.43
CA MET A 36 -3.24 -17.31 4.52
C MET A 36 -3.66 -17.13 3.05
N SER A 37 -4.96 -17.06 2.77
CA SER A 37 -5.46 -16.85 1.41
C SER A 37 -5.09 -15.49 0.81
N GLY A 38 -4.97 -14.44 1.62
CA GLY A 38 -4.61 -13.10 1.16
C GLY A 38 -3.14 -13.02 0.83
N ILE A 39 -2.30 -13.59 1.70
CA ILE A 39 -0.85 -13.66 1.46
C ILE A 39 -0.54 -14.58 0.26
N ALA A 40 -1.24 -15.70 0.11
CA ALA A 40 -1.08 -16.57 -1.07
C ALA A 40 -1.45 -15.84 -2.36
N ALA A 41 -2.58 -15.14 -2.41
CA ALA A 41 -2.98 -14.36 -3.56
C ALA A 41 -1.97 -13.23 -3.90
N ALA A 42 -1.40 -12.57 -2.88
CA ALA A 42 -0.33 -11.60 -3.10
C ALA A 42 0.93 -12.26 -3.68
N ALA A 43 1.30 -13.46 -3.20
CA ALA A 43 2.43 -14.20 -3.74
C ALA A 43 2.25 -14.51 -5.22
N ASP A 44 1.05 -14.93 -5.64
CA ASP A 44 0.76 -15.25 -7.03
C ASP A 44 0.89 -14.01 -7.94
N VAL A 45 0.34 -12.87 -7.50
CA VAL A 45 0.47 -11.59 -8.23
C VAL A 45 1.92 -11.12 -8.32
N LEU A 46 2.68 -11.22 -7.22
CA LEU A 46 4.08 -10.80 -7.19
C LEU A 46 4.99 -11.70 -8.03
N ARG A 47 4.77 -13.02 -8.00
CA ARG A 47 5.49 -13.96 -8.89
C ARG A 47 5.18 -13.69 -10.35
N ALA A 48 3.91 -13.52 -10.71
CA ALA A 48 3.53 -13.20 -12.07
C ALA A 48 4.18 -11.90 -12.57
N ALA A 49 4.30 -10.89 -11.69
CA ALA A 49 5.03 -9.66 -12.02
C ALA A 49 6.54 -9.90 -12.18
N HIS A 50 7.16 -10.68 -11.30
CA HIS A 50 8.57 -11.04 -11.38
C HIS A 50 8.92 -11.84 -12.64
N GLU A 51 8.01 -12.73 -13.06
CA GLU A 51 8.10 -13.53 -14.28
C GLU A 51 7.79 -12.72 -15.56
N GLY A 52 7.50 -11.41 -15.44
CA GLY A 52 7.25 -10.54 -16.59
C GLY A 52 5.85 -10.69 -17.22
N THR A 53 4.89 -11.28 -16.49
CA THR A 53 3.51 -11.47 -16.96
C THR A 53 2.63 -10.23 -16.72
N ALA A 54 3.13 -9.24 -15.98
CA ALA A 54 2.42 -7.97 -15.81
C ALA A 54 2.37 -7.16 -17.13
N PRO A 55 1.29 -6.39 -17.40
CA PRO A 55 1.22 -5.55 -18.58
C PRO A 55 2.39 -4.56 -18.70
N LEU A 56 2.77 -4.24 -19.93
CA LEU A 56 3.91 -3.37 -20.22
C LEU A 56 3.83 -2.04 -19.45
N GLY A 57 4.93 -1.66 -18.81
CA GLY A 57 5.04 -0.41 -18.06
C GLY A 57 4.38 -0.44 -16.67
N VAL A 58 3.78 -1.56 -16.25
CA VAL A 58 3.42 -1.77 -14.85
C VAL A 58 4.69 -2.00 -14.04
N GLN A 59 4.86 -1.21 -12.99
CA GLN A 59 5.95 -1.34 -12.03
C GLN A 59 5.36 -1.69 -10.67
N VAL A 60 5.62 -2.92 -10.19
CA VAL A 60 5.30 -3.28 -8.82
C VAL A 60 6.35 -2.66 -7.89
N CYS A 61 5.91 -1.81 -6.98
CA CYS A 61 6.78 -1.08 -6.07
C CYS A 61 6.86 -1.71 -4.68
N GLY A 62 5.87 -2.49 -4.27
CA GLY A 62 5.86 -3.03 -2.92
C GLY A 62 4.65 -3.87 -2.55
N LEU A 63 4.76 -4.51 -1.39
CA LEU A 63 3.71 -5.26 -0.71
C LEU A 63 3.25 -4.51 0.54
N ILE A 64 1.94 -4.32 0.69
CA ILE A 64 1.31 -3.83 1.91
C ILE A 64 0.58 -5.00 2.57
N THR A 65 0.98 -5.33 3.78
CA THR A 65 0.24 -6.25 4.65
C THR A 65 -0.66 -5.46 5.61
N VAL A 66 -1.90 -5.91 5.79
CA VAL A 66 -2.87 -5.28 6.69
C VAL A 66 -3.25 -6.27 7.78
N ALA A 67 -3.03 -5.89 9.05
CA ALA A 67 -3.34 -6.78 10.18
C ALA A 67 -4.81 -7.22 10.15
N ALA A 68 -5.04 -8.53 10.30
CA ALA A 68 -6.38 -9.11 10.22
C ALA A 68 -7.19 -8.97 11.52
N GLU A 69 -6.50 -8.82 12.64
CA GLU A 69 -7.08 -8.77 13.98
C GLU A 69 -6.26 -7.84 14.90
N PRO A 70 -6.79 -7.42 16.06
CA PRO A 70 -6.04 -6.63 17.03
C PRO A 70 -4.84 -7.37 17.61
N ALA A 71 -4.96 -8.69 17.73
CA ALA A 71 -3.89 -9.57 18.16
C ALA A 71 -2.86 -9.78 17.03
N ARG A 72 -1.74 -10.41 17.39
CA ARG A 72 -0.76 -10.80 16.38
C ARG A 72 -1.29 -12.00 15.61
N ALA A 73 -1.32 -11.89 14.28
CA ALA A 73 -1.65 -13.00 13.39
C ALA A 73 -0.79 -14.24 13.66
N SER A 74 -1.28 -15.41 13.25
CA SER A 74 -0.54 -16.68 13.37
C SER A 74 0.89 -16.56 12.85
N LYS A 75 1.84 -17.19 13.57
CA LYS A 75 3.26 -17.22 13.18
C LYS A 75 3.46 -17.72 11.75
N ASP A 76 2.65 -18.67 11.30
CA ASP A 76 2.74 -19.22 9.95
C ASP A 76 2.39 -18.19 8.88
N VAL A 77 1.34 -17.40 9.11
CA VAL A 77 0.93 -16.33 8.21
C VAL A 77 2.02 -15.26 8.14
N LEU A 78 2.58 -14.85 9.28
CA LEU A 78 3.63 -13.84 9.32
C LEU A 78 4.94 -14.32 8.69
N ARG A 79 5.30 -15.59 8.89
CA ARG A 79 6.45 -16.21 8.25
C ARG A 79 6.27 -16.21 6.74
N TYR A 80 5.11 -16.66 6.27
CA TYR A 80 4.84 -16.70 4.83
C TYR A 80 4.81 -15.29 4.23
N ALA A 81 4.17 -14.32 4.91
CA ALA A 81 4.16 -12.93 4.47
C ALA A 81 5.56 -12.33 4.36
N ARG A 82 6.49 -12.68 5.28
CA ARG A 82 7.89 -12.26 5.19
C ARG A 82 8.58 -12.83 3.95
N THR A 83 8.40 -14.12 3.65
CA THR A 83 8.95 -14.73 2.44
C THR A 83 8.37 -14.09 1.18
N VAL A 84 7.06 -13.81 1.15
CA VAL A 84 6.41 -13.16 0.01
C VAL A 84 6.89 -11.72 -0.17
N ALA A 85 7.18 -11.01 0.92
CA ALA A 85 7.72 -9.65 0.87
C ALA A 85 9.07 -9.55 0.15
N GLU A 86 9.88 -10.62 0.13
CA GLU A 86 11.17 -10.66 -0.59
C GLU A 86 11.00 -10.59 -2.12
N LEU A 87 9.79 -10.81 -2.65
CA LEU A 87 9.48 -10.65 -4.07
C LEU A 87 9.21 -9.20 -4.48
N ALA A 88 9.11 -8.28 -3.52
CA ALA A 88 8.76 -6.89 -3.76
C ALA A 88 9.91 -5.95 -3.34
N PRO A 89 10.11 -4.82 -4.03
CA PRO A 89 11.16 -3.86 -3.66
C PRO A 89 11.00 -3.32 -2.23
N HIS A 90 9.75 -3.01 -1.87
CA HIS A 90 9.40 -2.50 -0.54
C HIS A 90 8.34 -3.35 0.14
N SER A 91 8.33 -3.34 1.48
CA SER A 91 7.28 -3.98 2.26
C SER A 91 6.80 -3.07 3.39
N TYR A 92 5.48 -2.99 3.53
CA TYR A 92 4.80 -2.14 4.49
C TYR A 92 3.81 -2.94 5.31
N ARG A 93 3.52 -2.45 6.52
CA ARG A 93 2.50 -3.05 7.38
C ARG A 93 1.57 -1.99 7.94
N VAL A 94 0.29 -2.13 7.63
CA VAL A 94 -0.79 -1.35 8.25
C VAL A 94 -1.31 -2.12 9.46
N PRO A 95 -1.25 -1.53 10.67
CA PRO A 95 -1.74 -2.21 11.87
C PRO A 95 -3.27 -2.25 11.90
N TRP A 96 -3.81 -3.03 12.83
CA TRP A 96 -5.24 -3.04 13.09
C TRP A 96 -5.67 -1.70 13.71
N VAL A 97 -6.63 -1.02 13.09
CA VAL A 97 -7.13 0.28 13.55
C VAL A 97 -8.60 0.18 13.94
N LYS A 98 -8.85 0.05 15.24
CA LYS A 98 -10.20 -0.13 15.80
C LYS A 98 -11.16 1.01 15.44
N SER A 99 -10.68 2.25 15.32
CA SER A 99 -11.52 3.41 15.02
C SER A 99 -12.12 3.40 13.60
N LEU A 100 -11.63 2.55 12.69
CA LEU A 100 -12.23 2.41 11.36
C LEU A 100 -13.45 1.50 11.32
N ILE A 101 -13.59 0.60 12.30
CA ILE A 101 -14.65 -0.43 12.31
C ILE A 101 -16.08 0.14 12.22
N PRO A 102 -16.45 1.23 12.93
CA PRO A 102 -17.80 1.78 12.83
C PRO A 102 -18.02 2.69 11.62
N LEU A 103 -16.99 3.01 10.84
CA LEU A 103 -17.07 4.02 9.80
C LEU A 103 -17.53 3.43 8.47
N LEU A 104 -18.45 4.13 7.82
CA LEU A 104 -18.77 3.91 6.42
C LEU A 104 -17.65 4.47 5.54
N HIS A 105 -17.53 3.92 4.34
CA HIS A 105 -16.53 4.36 3.37
C HIS A 105 -16.57 5.88 3.09
N ARG A 106 -17.77 6.46 3.00
CA ARG A 106 -17.97 7.91 2.80
C ARG A 106 -17.56 8.79 3.99
N GLN A 107 -17.32 8.20 5.16
CA GLN A 107 -16.90 8.90 6.37
C GLN A 107 -15.37 8.82 6.56
N LEU A 108 -14.66 8.12 5.68
CA LEU A 108 -13.21 8.00 5.77
C LEU A 108 -12.56 9.35 5.46
N PRO A 109 -11.69 9.87 6.33
CA PRO A 109 -10.91 11.05 6.03
C PRO A 109 -9.85 10.72 4.97
N THR A 110 -9.38 11.74 4.27
CA THR A 110 -8.29 11.62 3.29
C THR A 110 -7.05 12.35 3.77
N TRP A 111 -5.89 11.72 3.63
CA TRP A 111 -4.57 12.26 3.91
C TRP A 111 -3.80 12.54 2.63
N ARG A 112 -3.04 13.64 2.60
CA ARG A 112 -2.09 13.98 1.54
C ARG A 112 -0.67 13.99 2.10
N PRO A 113 0.36 13.67 1.28
CA PRO A 113 1.75 13.78 1.70
C PRO A 113 2.13 15.17 2.24
N THR A 114 1.56 16.22 1.65
CA THR A 114 1.75 17.61 2.10
C THR A 114 1.18 17.90 3.48
N ASP A 115 0.25 17.08 3.97
CA ASP A 115 -0.31 17.25 5.32
C ASP A 115 0.65 16.74 6.40
N GLY A 116 1.59 15.86 6.04
CA GLY A 116 2.45 15.14 6.99
C GLY A 116 1.69 14.19 7.91
N VAL A 117 2.40 13.52 8.82
CA VAL A 117 1.79 12.60 9.80
C VAL A 117 1.33 13.40 11.02
N LYS A 118 0.01 13.47 11.23
CA LYS A 118 -0.61 14.14 12.39
C LYS A 118 -1.17 13.11 13.36
N ALA A 119 -1.34 13.51 14.62
CA ALA A 119 -2.05 12.70 15.60
C ALA A 119 -3.49 12.40 15.12
N THR A 120 -3.95 11.19 15.40
CA THR A 120 -5.34 10.78 15.14
C THR A 120 -6.29 11.67 15.93
N ARG A 121 -7.28 12.26 15.27
CA ARG A 121 -8.32 13.07 15.91
C ARG A 121 -9.70 12.56 15.50
N ALA A 122 -10.60 12.50 16.46
CA ALA A 122 -12.02 12.23 16.24
C ALA A 122 -12.82 13.45 16.68
N ASN A 123 -13.89 13.72 15.96
CA ASN A 123 -14.88 14.73 16.33
C ASN A 123 -15.77 14.21 17.47
N PRO A 124 -16.51 15.09 18.16
CA PRO A 124 -17.43 14.69 19.24
C PRO A 124 -18.52 13.71 18.82
N ASP A 125 -18.85 13.66 17.52
CA ASP A 125 -19.82 12.75 16.90
C ASP A 125 -19.24 11.35 16.58
N GLY A 126 -17.96 11.11 16.92
CA GLY A 126 -17.26 9.85 16.67
C GLY A 126 -16.73 9.68 15.24
N VAL A 127 -16.90 10.67 14.37
CA VAL A 127 -16.31 10.67 13.02
C VAL A 127 -14.83 11.04 13.10
N LEU A 128 -13.98 10.35 12.34
CA LEU A 128 -12.56 10.69 12.29
C LEU A 128 -12.34 12.00 11.55
N ALA A 129 -11.73 12.97 12.23
CA ALA A 129 -11.34 14.26 11.67
C ALA A 129 -10.02 14.19 10.89
N SER A 130 -9.20 13.18 11.15
CA SER A 130 -7.96 12.91 10.42
C SER A 130 -7.75 11.41 10.23
N VAL A 131 -7.03 11.06 9.17
CA VAL A 131 -6.56 9.68 8.96
C VAL A 131 -5.77 9.23 10.19
N PRO A 132 -6.02 8.01 10.70
CA PRO A 132 -5.25 7.46 11.81
C PRO A 132 -3.75 7.56 11.55
N SER A 133 -3.00 8.04 12.55
CA SER A 133 -1.57 8.36 12.40
C SER A 133 -0.75 7.19 11.86
N ALA A 134 -1.05 5.96 12.27
CA ALA A 134 -0.36 4.76 11.77
C ALA A 134 -0.58 4.52 10.27
N ILE A 135 -1.75 4.87 9.74
CA ILE A 135 -2.06 4.75 8.31
C ILE A 135 -1.41 5.89 7.53
N ALA A 136 -1.45 7.11 8.06
CA ALA A 136 -0.76 8.25 7.49
C ALA A 136 0.76 8.03 7.44
N ALA A 137 1.35 7.43 8.50
CA ALA A 137 2.77 7.10 8.55
C ALA A 137 3.18 6.09 7.46
N VAL A 138 2.37 5.05 7.22
CA VAL A 138 2.62 4.13 6.11
C VAL A 138 2.52 4.85 4.76
N GLY A 139 1.51 5.71 4.58
CA GLY A 139 1.39 6.52 3.36
C GLY A 139 2.59 7.43 3.13
N GLN A 140 3.09 8.07 4.19
CA GLN A 140 4.29 8.91 4.13
C GLN A 140 5.53 8.09 3.75
N GLN A 141 5.75 6.96 4.43
CA GLN A 141 6.88 6.07 4.14
C GLN A 141 6.87 5.62 2.67
N ILE A 142 5.71 5.22 2.14
CA ILE A 142 5.56 4.87 0.72
C ILE A 142 5.99 6.04 -0.18
N CYS A 143 5.52 7.26 0.10
CA CYS A 143 5.89 8.41 -0.73
C CYS A 143 7.40 8.71 -0.67
N ASP A 144 8.01 8.59 0.50
CA ASP A 144 9.43 8.84 0.71
C ASP A 144 10.28 7.80 -0.03
N ASP A 145 9.95 6.51 0.09
CA ASP A 145 10.66 5.42 -0.59
C ASP A 145 10.53 5.53 -2.11
N LEU A 146 9.32 5.81 -2.64
CA LEU A 146 9.12 5.98 -4.08
C LEU A 146 9.83 7.22 -4.62
N ALA A 147 9.96 8.28 -3.82
CA ALA A 147 10.74 9.46 -4.19
C ALA A 147 12.24 9.13 -4.22
N ALA A 148 12.73 8.35 -3.26
CA ALA A 148 14.11 7.87 -3.21
C ALA A 148 14.45 6.96 -4.40
N ASP A 149 13.59 5.98 -4.72
CA ASP A 149 13.74 5.11 -5.89
C ASP A 149 13.81 5.92 -7.19
N ARG A 150 12.94 6.92 -7.31
CA ARG A 150 12.94 7.83 -8.46
C ARG A 150 14.25 8.61 -8.54
N ALA A 151 14.73 9.16 -7.42
CA ALA A 151 15.99 9.90 -7.39
C ALA A 151 17.19 9.01 -7.77
N ALA A 152 17.23 7.76 -7.27
CA ALA A 152 18.25 6.78 -7.62
C ALA A 152 18.23 6.46 -9.13
N ALA A 153 17.05 6.25 -9.72
CA ALA A 153 16.92 6.00 -11.15
C ALA A 153 17.38 7.16 -12.04
N HIS A 154 17.22 8.41 -11.59
CA HIS A 154 17.70 9.60 -12.34
C HIS A 154 19.21 9.85 -12.17
N SER A 155 19.82 9.32 -11.11
CA SER A 155 21.24 9.52 -10.81
C SER A 155 22.15 8.43 -11.36
N ASP A 156 21.59 7.37 -11.96
CA ASP A 156 22.33 6.36 -12.71
C ASP A 156 22.68 6.87 -14.14
N PRO A 157 23.95 7.26 -14.41
CA PRO A 157 24.35 7.87 -15.68
C PRO A 157 24.30 6.90 -16.87
N SER A 158 24.03 5.61 -16.64
CA SER A 158 23.93 4.60 -17.71
C SER A 158 22.63 4.67 -18.54
N GLN A 159 21.68 5.56 -18.23
CA GLN A 159 20.47 5.76 -19.05
C GLN A 159 20.58 6.89 -20.11
N THR A 160 21.72 7.57 -20.22
CA THR A 160 22.00 8.41 -21.40
C THR A 160 22.79 7.58 -22.40
N VAL A 161 22.10 6.93 -23.33
CA VAL A 161 22.49 6.55 -24.71
C VAL A 161 21.71 5.28 -25.09
N ALA A 162 20.62 5.47 -25.82
CA ALA A 162 20.16 4.64 -26.93
C ALA A 162 19.12 5.42 -27.74
#